data_AF-A0A1Q3WVX9-F1
#
_entry.id   AF-A0A1Q3WVX9-F1
#
_cell.length_a   1.000
_cell.length_b   1.000
_cell.length_c   1.000
_cell.angle_alpha   90.00
_cell.angle_beta   90.00
_cell.angle_gamma   90.00
#
_symmetry.space_group_name_H-M   'P 1'
#
loop_
_entity.id
_entity.type
_entity.pdbx_description
1 polymer ?
#
loop_
_entity_poly.entity_id
_entity_poly.type
_entity_poly.pdbx_seq_one_letter_code
_entity_poly.pdbx_strand_id
1 'polypeptide(L)' 'MITTYHLNVNELSLELINSIKAAFKDKDIEITVTEALDETGYLLSSEANRTHLTQSMNEVKNDNTVVLTVEEMQQKYGK' A
#
# COMPACT_ATOMS: atom_id res chain seq x y z
N MET A 1 15.30 6.09 -8.75
CA MET A 1 14.33 4.97 -8.64
C MET A 1 14.26 4.59 -7.17
N ILE A 2 13.07 4.58 -6.59
CA ILE A 2 12.85 4.15 -5.20
C ILE A 2 12.32 2.72 -5.26
N THR A 3 12.88 1.83 -4.46
CA THR A 3 12.44 0.43 -4.37
C THR A 3 12.18 0.12 -2.91
N THR A 4 10.95 -0.26 -2.60
CA THR A 4 10.50 -0.55 -1.23
C THR A 4 10.22 -2.05 -1.12
N TYR A 5 10.78 -2.68 -0.10
CA TYR A 5 10.50 -4.09 0.25
C TYR A 5 9.68 -4.11 1.54
N HIS A 6 8.50 -4.72 1.51
CA HIS A 6 7.71 -5.01 2.71
C HIS A 6 7.95 -6.46 3.10
N LEU A 7 8.60 -6.68 4.23
CA LEU A 7 8.93 -8.01 4.73
C LEU A 7 8.87 -8.06 6.26
N ASN A 8 8.66 -9.26 6.80
CA ASN A 8 8.87 -9.53 8.21
C ASN A 8 10.37 -9.52 8.54
N VAL A 9 10.73 -9.11 9.76
CA VAL A 9 12.15 -9.07 10.19
C VAL A 9 12.87 -10.42 10.03
N ASN A 10 12.17 -11.54 10.17
CA ASN A 10 12.75 -12.88 10.03
C ASN A 10 13.10 -13.25 8.58
N GLU A 11 12.58 -12.50 7.61
CA GLU A 11 12.89 -12.66 6.18
C GLU A 11 14.13 -11.83 5.78
N LEU A 12 14.68 -11.02 6.69
CA LEU A 12 15.90 -10.26 6.45
C LEU A 12 17.10 -11.22 6.44
N SER A 13 17.54 -11.59 5.24
CA SER A 13 18.61 -12.55 5.03
C SER A 13 19.84 -11.93 4.34
N LEU A 14 20.98 -12.61 4.45
CA LEU A 14 22.19 -12.26 3.70
C LEU A 14 21.97 -12.31 2.17
N GLU A 15 21.09 -13.19 1.71
CA GLU A 15 20.74 -13.32 0.30
C GLU A 15 20.00 -12.08 -0.22
N LEU A 16 19.08 -11.52 0.59
CA LEU A 16 18.40 -10.26 0.28
C LEU A 16 19.41 -9.10 0.20
N ILE A 17 20.33 -9.01 1.16
CA ILE A 17 21.39 -7.99 1.14
C ILE A 17 22.27 -8.11 -0.10
N ASN A 18 22.64 -9.33 -0.49
CA ASN A 18 23.43 -9.57 -1.71
C ASN A 18 22.66 -9.18 -2.98
N SER A 19 21.35 -9.43 -3.00
CA SER A 19 20.48 -9.03 -4.11
C SER A 19 20.39 -7.51 -4.25
N ILE A 20 20.26 -6.78 -3.14
CA ILE A 20 20.28 -5.31 -3.12
C ILE A 20 21.63 -4.79 -3.64
N LYS A 21 22.75 -5.35 -3.17
CA LYS A 21 24.10 -4.97 -3.65
C LYS A 21 24.25 -5.17 -5.16
N ALA A 22 23.74 -6.28 -5.69
CA ALA A 22 23.80 -6.56 -7.12
C ALA A 22 22.95 -5.58 -7.94
N ALA A 23 21.75 -5.24 -7.47
CA ALA A 23 20.83 -4.33 -8.16
C ALA A 23 21.31 -2.87 -8.21
N PHE A 24 22.03 -2.42 -7.18
CA PHE A 24 22.49 -1.04 -7.03
C PHE A 24 24.01 -0.90 -7.10
N LYS A 25 24.68 -1.81 -7.82
CA LYS A 25 26.14 -1.81 -7.98
C LYS A 25 26.67 -0.42 -8.38
N ASP A 26 27.76 -0.01 -7.74
CA ASP A 26 28.50 1.24 -7.99
C ASP A 26 27.69 2.53 -7.71
N LYS A 27 26.62 2.45 -6.91
CA LYS A 27 25.80 3.58 -6.46
C LYS A 27 25.86 3.73 -4.95
N ASP A 28 25.83 4.96 -4.48
CA ASP A 28 25.53 5.25 -3.07
C ASP A 28 24.04 4.98 -2.82
N ILE A 29 23.75 4.26 -1.73
CA ILE A 29 22.39 3.91 -1.33
C ILE A 29 22.13 4.32 0.11
N GLU A 30 20.88 4.68 0.40
CA GLU A 30 20.35 4.89 1.74
C GLU A 30 19.36 3.75 2.05
N ILE A 31 19.41 3.19 3.25
CA ILE A 31 18.45 2.18 3.73
C ILE A 31 17.67 2.78 4.89
N THR A 32 16.38 2.97 4.72
CA THR A 32 15.45 3.37 5.79
C THR A 32 14.74 2.14 6.33
N VAL A 33 14.85 1.89 7.64
CA VAL A 33 14.12 0.82 8.33
C VAL A 33 13.05 1.47 9.21
N THR A 34 11.80 1.07 9.03
CA THR A 34 10.67 1.52 9.84
C THR A 34 9.86 0.29 10.25
N GLU A 35 9.15 0.38 11.37
CA GLU A 35 8.11 -0.59 11.66
C GLU A 35 7.08 -0.52 10.53
N ALA A 36 6.74 -1.68 9.95
CA ALA A 36 5.64 -1.74 9.01
C ALA A 36 4.39 -1.24 9.72
N LEU A 37 3.78 -0.17 9.21
CA LEU A 37 2.47 0.28 9.66
C LEU A 37 1.52 -0.91 9.54
N ASP A 38 0.81 -1.24 10.62
CA ASP A 38 -0.36 -2.08 10.49
C ASP A 38 -1.39 -1.28 9.69
N GLU A 39 -1.38 -1.44 8.37
CA GLU A 39 -2.28 -0.75 7.45
C GLU A 39 -3.74 -0.99 7.83
N THR A 40 -4.06 -2.17 8.36
CA THR A 40 -5.40 -2.50 8.84
C THR A 40 -5.70 -1.70 10.11
N GLY A 41 -4.78 -1.69 11.07
CA GLY A 41 -4.89 -0.88 12.29
C GLY A 41 -5.04 0.61 11.98
N TYR A 42 -4.28 1.13 11.02
CA TYR A 42 -4.34 2.52 10.56
C TYR A 42 -5.67 2.84 9.85
N LEU A 43 -6.10 2.02 8.89
CA LEU A 43 -7.36 2.20 8.19
C LEU A 43 -8.56 2.11 9.16
N LEU A 44 -8.47 1.27 10.18
CA LEU A 44 -9.54 1.09 11.17
C LEU A 44 -9.38 1.98 12.41
N SER A 45 -8.42 2.89 12.41
CA SER A 45 -8.06 3.71 13.58
C SER A 45 -9.12 4.73 13.98
N SER A 46 -9.94 5.20 13.04
CA SER A 46 -11.10 6.08 13.33
C SER A 46 -12.42 5.35 13.09
N GLU A 47 -13.40 5.62 13.95
CA GLU A 47 -14.75 5.06 13.83
C GLU A 47 -15.42 5.46 12.52
N ALA A 48 -15.21 6.70 12.08
CA ALA A 48 -15.69 7.20 10.81
C ALA A 48 -15.12 6.42 9.62
N ASN A 49 -13.78 6.21 9.57
CA ASN A 49 -13.16 5.47 8.48
C ASN A 49 -13.52 3.98 8.51
N ARG A 50 -13.59 3.38 9.70
CA ARG A 50 -14.07 2.00 9.90
C ARG A 50 -15.48 1.80 9.36
N THR A 51 -16.40 2.71 9.68
CA THR A 51 -17.80 2.65 9.23
C THR A 51 -17.88 2.76 7.72
N HIS A 52 -17.19 3.75 7.13
CA HIS A 52 -17.13 3.95 5.68
C HIS A 52 -16.60 2.72 4.96
N LEU A 53 -15.45 2.18 5.39
CA LEU A 53 -14.85 0.98 4.78
C LEU A 53 -15.77 -0.24 4.88
N THR A 54 -16.40 -0.43 6.04
CA THR A 54 -17.35 -1.54 6.26
C THR A 54 -18.56 -1.43 5.34
N GLN A 55 -19.11 -0.22 5.19
CA GLN A 55 -20.21 0.05 4.28
C GLN A 55 -19.82 -0.21 2.83
N SER A 56 -18.69 0.33 2.35
CA SER A 56 -18.21 0.09 0.98
C SER A 56 -17.98 -1.39 0.68
N MET A 57 -17.42 -2.16 1.63
CA MET A 57 -17.27 -3.60 1.47
C MET A 57 -18.61 -4.33 1.34
N ASN A 58 -19.63 -3.90 2.10
CA ASN A 58 -20.98 -4.47 2.00
C ASN A 58 -21.65 -4.09 0.69
N GLU A 59 -21.45 -2.87 0.19
CA GLU A 59 -21.96 -2.42 -1.11
C GLU A 59 -21.38 -3.28 -2.24
N VAL A 60 -20.06 -3.53 -2.23
CA VAL A 60 -19.41 -4.43 -3.20
C VAL A 60 -19.93 -5.85 -3.12
N LYS A 61 -20.09 -6.42 -1.91
CA LYS A 61 -20.61 -7.78 -1.72
C LYS A 61 -22.03 -7.97 -2.24
N ASN A 62 -22.82 -6.91 -2.27
CA ASN A 62 -24.23 -6.94 -2.72
C ASN A 62 -24.39 -6.39 -4.14
N ASP A 63 -23.31 -6.28 -4.92
CA ASP A 63 -23.28 -5.72 -6.27
C ASP A 63 -23.86 -4.29 -6.37
N ASN A 64 -23.91 -3.55 -5.26
CA ASN A 64 -24.36 -2.17 -5.19
C ASN A 64 -23.19 -1.22 -5.49
N THR A 65 -22.63 -1.33 -6.69
CA THR A 65 -21.45 -0.56 -7.11
C THR A 65 -21.76 0.30 -8.33
N VAL A 66 -20.97 1.36 -8.52
CA VAL A 66 -21.03 2.20 -9.73
C VAL A 66 -19.79 1.91 -10.56
N VAL A 67 -19.99 1.49 -11.81
CA VAL A 67 -18.90 1.27 -12.77
C VAL A 67 -18.67 2.56 -13.55
N LEU A 68 -17.45 3.07 -13.50
CA LEU A 68 -17.03 4.28 -14.20
C LEU A 68 -15.65 4.06 -14.82
N THR A 69 -15.39 4.66 -15.97
CA THR A 69 -14.02 4.83 -16.46
C THR A 69 -13.29 5.89 -15.63
N VAL A 70 -11.95 5.90 -15.70
CA VAL A 70 -11.14 6.93 -15.03
C VAL A 70 -11.50 8.33 -15.55
N GLU A 71 -11.79 8.47 -16.84
CA GLU A 71 -12.19 9.72 -17.47
C GLU A 71 -13.55 10.20 -16.96
N GLU A 72 -14.54 9.31 -16.84
CA GLU A 72 -15.86 9.62 -16.28
C GLU A 72 -15.78 10.03 -14.80
N MET A 73 -14.93 9.35 -14.02
CA MET A 73 -14.70 9.70 -12.62
C MET A 73 -14.08 11.10 -12.49
N GLN A 74 -13.10 11.43 -13.32
CA GLN A 74 -12.45 12.74 -13.34
C GLN A 74 -13.41 13.86 -13.78
N GLN A 75 -14.25 13.62 -14.78
CA GLN A 75 -15.25 14.61 -15.21
C GLN A 75 -16.31 14.88 -14.14
N LYS A 76 -16.69 13.85 -13.37
CA LYS A 76 -17.77 13.94 -12.38
C LYS A 76 -17.30 14.44 -11.01
N TYR A 77 -16.07 14.11 -10.60
CA TYR A 77 -15.56 14.36 -9.25
C TYR A 77 -14.17 15.01 -9.21
N GLY A 78 -13.50 15.18 -10.35
CA GLY A 78 -12.28 15.97 -10.44
C GLY A 78 -12.61 17.43 -10.14
N LYS A 79 -11.96 17.98 -9.12
CA LYS A 79 -11.94 19.41 -8.86
C LYS A 79 -10.88 20.08 -9.71
#